data_AF-C6E262-F1
#
_entry.id   AF-C6E262-F1
#
_cell.length_a   1.000
_cell.length_b   1.000
_cell.length_c   1.000
_cell.angle_alpha   90.00
_cell.angle_beta   90.00
_cell.angle_gamma   90.00
#
_symmetry.space_group_name_H-M   'P 1'
#
loop_
_entity.id
_entity.type
_entity.pdbx_description
1 polymer ?
#
loop_
_entity_poly.entity_id
_entity_poly.type
_entity_poly.pdbx_seq_one_letter_code
_entity_poly.pdbx_strand_id
1 'polypeptide(L)'
;MGVCGHLRRIASMAVVALLVWAGAAAGAERPRSLCEISYPSDSRIAWSCVKLKWGETPQALFGGYWKDVLRFNRLDRRHFLGGVSIKVPKNLAQVRNFNPMPLTYPDASREPKFIMVDQAEMFLGAYQYGKLAYSFPIALGIEGKMVPNGTFRIDAADRRHKSNLYQVEGIGRPYPMHYGLRFWVDKSKKEWPSYWIHGRDLPGHPASHGCIGLYDEEMQYDYYRNYDRKVYRDKYRPLTRPFLEDAKTLYQWVVPAASDPGGFHKIKNGPRVLITGRPPS
;
A
#
# COMPACT_ATOMS: atom_id res chain seq x y z
N MET A 1 20.51 69.34 38.98
CA MET A 1 19.22 69.65 38.35
C MET A 1 19.39 69.51 36.84
N GLY A 2 18.64 68.63 36.19
CA GLY A 2 18.70 68.42 34.74
C GLY A 2 18.42 66.97 34.39
N VAL A 3 17.36 66.76 33.62
CA VAL A 3 16.50 65.58 33.63
C VAL A 3 17.00 64.46 32.70
N CYS A 4 16.90 63.23 33.18
CA CYS A 4 17.09 61.98 32.45
C CYS A 4 15.95 61.77 31.43
N GLY A 5 16.25 61.89 30.13
CA GLY A 5 15.33 61.62 29.03
C GLY A 5 15.54 60.22 28.46
N HIS A 6 14.61 59.30 28.73
CA HIS A 6 14.54 57.98 28.10
C HIS A 6 14.22 58.09 26.60
N LEU A 7 15.18 57.76 25.72
CA LEU A 7 14.88 57.25 24.38
C LEU A 7 15.19 55.74 24.37
N ARG A 8 14.19 54.91 24.66
CA ARG A 8 14.24 53.49 24.31
C ARG A 8 13.81 53.34 22.86
N ARG A 9 14.78 52.96 22.03
CA ARG A 9 14.62 52.55 20.63
C ARG A 9 13.55 51.46 20.52
N ILE A 10 12.52 51.70 19.71
CA ILE A 10 11.59 50.67 19.26
C ILE A 10 12.37 49.77 18.30
N ALA A 11 12.77 48.59 18.75
CA ALA A 11 13.32 47.56 17.89
C ALA A 11 12.17 46.93 17.10
N SER A 12 12.04 47.30 15.83
CA SER A 12 11.16 46.63 14.89
C SER A 12 11.62 45.17 14.72
N MET A 13 10.86 44.23 15.30
CA MET A 13 11.00 42.82 14.98
C MET A 13 10.49 42.60 13.55
N ALA A 14 11.41 42.55 12.59
CA ALA A 14 11.13 42.01 11.28
C ALA A 14 10.91 40.50 11.42
N VAL A 15 9.65 40.08 11.45
CA VAL A 15 9.26 38.66 11.31
C VAL A 15 9.58 38.27 9.87
N VAL A 16 10.74 37.65 9.67
CA VAL A 16 11.05 36.94 8.42
C VAL A 16 10.15 35.71 8.39
N ALA A 17 9.00 35.84 7.73
CA ALA A 17 8.17 34.72 7.37
C ALA A 17 8.96 33.86 6.37
N LEU A 18 9.61 32.81 6.88
CA LEU A 18 10.13 31.71 6.08
C LEU A 18 8.92 31.04 5.40
N LEU A 19 8.59 31.51 4.20
CA LEU A 19 7.72 30.83 3.25
C LEU A 19 8.40 29.51 2.89
N VAL A 20 8.11 28.47 3.67
CA VAL A 20 8.38 27.09 3.28
C VAL A 20 7.50 26.82 2.08
N TRP A 21 8.08 26.93 0.88
CA TRP A 21 7.53 26.35 -0.33
C TRP A 21 7.48 24.84 -0.13
N ALA A 22 6.36 24.34 0.38
CA ALA A 22 5.98 22.95 0.21
C ALA A 22 5.67 22.78 -1.28
N GLY A 23 6.71 22.43 -2.06
CA GLY A 23 6.53 22.04 -3.44
C GLY A 23 5.47 20.96 -3.50
N ALA A 24 4.39 21.22 -4.23
CA ALA A 24 3.43 20.20 -4.60
C ALA A 24 4.21 19.07 -5.26
N ALA A 25 4.33 17.93 -4.57
CA ALA A 25 4.76 16.71 -5.23
C ALA A 25 3.73 16.46 -6.32
N ALA A 26 4.16 16.64 -7.58
CA ALA A 26 3.37 16.31 -8.75
C ALA A 26 2.77 14.91 -8.53
N GLY A 27 1.45 14.84 -8.46
CA GLY A 27 0.75 13.56 -8.36
C GLY A 27 1.20 12.73 -9.55
N ALA A 28 1.88 11.61 -9.28
CA ALA A 28 2.29 10.68 -10.32
C ALA A 28 1.07 10.38 -11.20
N GLU A 29 1.18 10.63 -12.51
CA GLU A 29 0.07 10.41 -13.43
C GLU A 29 -0.44 8.99 -13.25
N ARG A 30 -1.73 8.86 -12.93
CA ARG A 30 -2.36 7.54 -12.78
C ARG A 30 -2.27 6.84 -14.14
N PRO A 31 -1.65 5.66 -14.25
CA PRO A 31 -1.56 4.96 -15.52
C PRO A 31 -2.98 4.70 -16.01
N ARG A 32 -3.25 5.18 -17.22
CA ARG A 32 -4.57 5.01 -17.86
C ARG A 32 -4.78 3.55 -18.30
N SER A 33 -3.72 2.74 -18.30
CA SER A 33 -3.72 1.35 -18.73
C SER A 33 -2.80 0.50 -17.86
N LEU A 34 -3.37 -0.48 -17.14
CA LEU A 34 -2.61 -1.52 -16.44
C LEU A 34 -2.15 -2.64 -17.39
N CYS A 35 -2.60 -2.61 -18.65
CA CYS A 35 -2.19 -3.56 -19.68
C CYS A 35 -0.75 -3.32 -20.16
N GLU A 36 -0.23 -2.11 -19.97
CA GLU A 36 1.12 -1.69 -20.37
C GLU A 36 2.17 -2.14 -19.36
N ILE A 37 1.77 -2.33 -18.10
CA ILE A 37 2.62 -2.85 -17.04
C ILE A 37 2.72 -4.36 -17.21
N SER A 38 3.93 -4.91 -17.28
CA SER A 38 4.14 -6.37 -17.43
C SER A 38 4.62 -6.99 -16.12
N TYR A 39 3.91 -8.02 -15.65
CA TYR A 39 4.37 -8.90 -14.57
C TYR A 39 4.86 -10.22 -15.16
N PRO A 40 5.91 -10.86 -14.60
CA PRO A 40 6.40 -12.13 -15.14
C PRO A 40 5.29 -13.21 -15.23
N SER A 41 4.40 -13.26 -14.24
CA SER A 41 3.25 -14.17 -14.21
C SER A 41 2.16 -13.92 -15.26
N ASP A 42 2.13 -12.75 -15.92
CA ASP A 42 1.16 -12.44 -16.98
C ASP A 42 1.32 -13.35 -18.19
N SER A 43 2.56 -13.82 -18.45
CA SER A 43 2.88 -14.71 -19.57
C SER A 43 2.23 -16.09 -19.47
N ARG A 44 1.78 -16.50 -18.27
CA ARG A 44 1.22 -17.83 -18.00
C ARG A 44 -0.28 -17.94 -18.28
N ILE A 45 -0.95 -16.82 -18.50
CA ILE A 45 -2.40 -16.74 -18.63
C ILE A 45 -2.72 -15.95 -19.89
N ALA A 46 -3.56 -16.49 -20.77
CA ALA A 46 -4.01 -15.73 -21.93
C ALA A 46 -5.02 -14.67 -21.49
N TRP A 47 -4.78 -13.40 -21.79
CA TRP A 47 -5.65 -12.28 -21.45
C TRP A 47 -5.85 -11.33 -22.64
N SER A 48 -6.84 -10.45 -22.52
CA SER A 48 -7.05 -9.31 -23.41
C SER A 48 -7.05 -8.01 -22.60
N CYS A 49 -6.64 -6.92 -23.24
CA CYS A 49 -6.74 -5.59 -22.64
C CYS A 49 -8.17 -5.06 -22.82
N VAL A 50 -8.84 -4.73 -21.72
CA VAL A 50 -10.22 -4.24 -21.73
C VAL A 50 -10.30 -2.89 -21.04
N LYS A 51 -10.82 -1.89 -21.75
CA LYS A 51 -11.08 -0.55 -21.19
C LYS A 51 -12.43 -0.55 -20.47
N LEU A 52 -12.39 -0.23 -19.18
CA LEU A 52 -13.57 -0.17 -18.33
C LEU A 52 -14.47 1.01 -18.71
N LYS A 53 -15.77 0.80 -18.65
CA LYS A 53 -16.78 1.84 -18.80
C LYS A 53 -17.18 2.40 -17.45
N TRP A 54 -17.66 3.65 -17.45
CA TRP A 54 -18.19 4.25 -16.22
C TRP A 54 -19.42 3.47 -15.74
N GLY A 55 -19.44 3.17 -14.43
CA GLY A 55 -20.54 2.46 -13.78
C GLY A 55 -20.40 0.94 -13.75
N GLU A 56 -19.44 0.36 -14.49
CA GLU A 56 -19.09 -1.05 -14.37
C GLU A 56 -18.52 -1.35 -12.98
N THR A 57 -18.78 -2.55 -12.48
CA THR A 57 -18.22 -3.04 -11.22
C THR A 57 -17.61 -4.42 -11.44
N PRO A 58 -16.57 -4.81 -10.67
CA PRO A 58 -15.96 -6.12 -10.79
C PRO A 58 -16.98 -7.26 -10.61
N GLN A 59 -17.91 -7.10 -9.66
CA GLN A 59 -18.94 -8.10 -9.38
C GLN A 59 -19.90 -8.27 -10.56
N ALA A 60 -20.32 -7.17 -11.20
CA ALA A 60 -21.21 -7.24 -12.36
C ALA A 60 -20.51 -7.85 -13.59
N LEU A 61 -19.23 -7.53 -13.81
CA LEU A 61 -18.48 -8.00 -14.98
C LEU A 61 -17.96 -9.43 -14.84
N PHE A 62 -17.55 -9.85 -13.64
CA PHE A 62 -16.83 -11.11 -13.45
C PHE A 62 -17.54 -12.10 -12.52
N GLY A 63 -18.71 -11.75 -12.00
CA GLY A 63 -19.50 -12.61 -11.12
C GLY A 63 -18.67 -13.12 -9.95
N GLY A 64 -18.66 -14.44 -9.74
CA GLY A 64 -17.88 -15.09 -8.66
C GLY A 64 -16.36 -14.92 -8.74
N TYR A 65 -15.81 -14.55 -9.90
CA TYR A 65 -14.36 -14.39 -10.12
C TYR A 65 -13.85 -12.97 -9.87
N TRP A 66 -14.70 -12.06 -9.40
CA TRP A 66 -14.33 -10.64 -9.28
C TRP A 66 -13.06 -10.42 -8.44
N LYS A 67 -12.90 -11.16 -7.33
CA LYS A 67 -11.71 -11.07 -6.48
C LYS A 67 -10.46 -11.55 -7.22
N ASP A 68 -10.59 -12.64 -7.96
CA ASP A 68 -9.50 -13.26 -8.70
C ASP A 68 -9.01 -12.35 -9.83
N VAL A 69 -9.92 -11.70 -10.56
CA VAL A 69 -9.56 -10.76 -11.63
C VAL A 69 -8.91 -9.50 -11.08
N LEU A 70 -9.42 -8.95 -9.97
CA LEU A 70 -8.79 -7.82 -9.28
C LEU A 70 -7.39 -8.16 -8.79
N ARG A 71 -7.24 -9.33 -8.15
CA ARG A 71 -5.97 -9.86 -7.68
C ARG A 71 -4.97 -10.07 -8.81
N PHE A 72 -5.41 -10.60 -9.95
CA PHE A 72 -4.58 -10.73 -11.16
C PHE A 72 -4.07 -9.38 -11.66
N ASN A 73 -4.84 -8.29 -11.50
CA ASN A 73 -4.40 -6.95 -11.85
C ASN A 73 -3.70 -6.18 -10.72
N ARG A 74 -3.51 -6.80 -9.53
CA ARG A 74 -3.05 -6.12 -8.31
C ARG A 74 -3.87 -4.87 -7.99
N LEU A 75 -5.16 -4.92 -8.32
CA LEU A 75 -6.08 -3.77 -8.38
C LEU A 75 -7.19 -3.90 -7.32
N ASP A 76 -7.61 -2.83 -6.67
CA ASP A 76 -8.79 -2.82 -5.78
C ASP A 76 -10.05 -2.24 -6.47
N ARG A 77 -11.20 -2.33 -5.77
CA ARG A 77 -12.47 -1.80 -6.29
C ARG A 77 -12.50 -0.28 -6.41
N ARG A 78 -11.75 0.45 -5.59
CA ARG A 78 -11.70 1.92 -5.63
C ARG A 78 -11.00 2.43 -6.90
N HIS A 79 -10.03 1.67 -7.40
CA HIS A 79 -9.30 1.96 -8.62
C HIS A 79 -9.87 1.28 -9.87
N PHE A 80 -10.92 0.46 -9.72
CA PHE A 80 -11.69 -0.08 -10.83
C PHE A 80 -12.66 0.97 -11.39
N LEU A 81 -12.13 1.92 -12.16
CA LEU A 81 -12.88 3.09 -12.64
C LEU A 81 -12.95 3.14 -14.17
N GLY A 82 -14.02 3.74 -14.66
CA GLY A 82 -14.21 3.97 -16.10
C GLY A 82 -13.03 4.74 -16.71
N GLY A 83 -12.57 4.28 -17.87
CA GLY A 83 -11.41 4.83 -18.57
C GLY A 83 -10.10 4.11 -18.29
N VAL A 84 -9.99 3.36 -17.18
CA VAL A 84 -8.84 2.48 -16.89
C VAL A 84 -8.92 1.24 -17.77
N SER A 85 -7.79 0.84 -18.35
CA SER A 85 -7.69 -0.45 -19.06
C SER A 85 -7.04 -1.51 -18.17
N ILE A 86 -7.64 -2.70 -18.12
CA ILE A 86 -7.19 -3.80 -17.27
C ILE A 86 -6.98 -5.08 -18.09
N LYS A 87 -6.19 -6.01 -17.55
CA LYS A 87 -6.01 -7.34 -18.12
C LYS A 87 -7.19 -8.22 -17.72
N VAL A 88 -7.93 -8.74 -18.70
CA VAL A 88 -9.04 -9.68 -18.48
C VAL A 88 -8.64 -11.05 -19.01
N PRO A 89 -8.55 -12.09 -18.17
CA PRO A 89 -8.26 -13.46 -18.62
C PRO A 89 -9.29 -13.93 -19.65
N LYS A 90 -8.84 -14.54 -20.74
CA LYS A 90 -9.73 -15.16 -21.75
C LYS A 90 -10.54 -16.31 -21.15
N ASN A 91 -9.99 -16.97 -20.13
CA ASN A 91 -10.69 -17.94 -19.30
C ASN A 91 -10.55 -17.55 -17.83
N LEU A 92 -11.64 -17.07 -17.22
CA LEU A 92 -11.66 -16.62 -15.81
C LEU A 92 -11.29 -17.73 -14.82
N ALA A 93 -11.50 -19.00 -15.16
CA ALA A 93 -11.12 -20.10 -14.27
C ALA A 93 -9.59 -20.19 -14.05
N GLN A 94 -8.77 -19.68 -14.98
CA GLN A 94 -7.31 -19.71 -14.86
C GLN A 94 -6.75 -18.78 -13.79
N VAL A 95 -7.51 -17.75 -13.41
CA VAL A 95 -7.11 -16.84 -12.33
C VAL A 95 -7.71 -17.19 -10.98
N ARG A 96 -8.51 -18.27 -10.89
CA ARG A 96 -9.04 -18.72 -9.59
C ARG A 96 -7.88 -18.98 -8.62
N ASN A 97 -7.89 -18.29 -7.48
CA ASN A 97 -6.81 -18.32 -6.49
C ASN A 97 -5.43 -18.00 -7.08
N PHE A 98 -5.38 -17.09 -8.07
CA PHE A 98 -4.16 -16.71 -8.77
C PHE A 98 -3.02 -16.42 -7.78
N ASN A 99 -1.87 -17.05 -7.99
CA ASN A 99 -0.72 -16.89 -7.13
C ASN A 99 0.58 -16.96 -7.96
N PRO A 100 1.40 -15.90 -7.96
CA PRO A 100 2.72 -15.93 -8.56
C PRO A 100 3.80 -16.42 -7.58
N MET A 101 3.54 -16.42 -6.27
CA MET A 101 4.53 -16.79 -5.28
C MET A 101 4.79 -18.31 -5.27
N PRO A 102 6.05 -18.76 -5.07
CA PRO A 102 6.36 -20.17 -4.87
C PRO A 102 5.50 -20.81 -3.78
N LEU A 103 5.01 -22.04 -4.01
CA LEU A 103 4.26 -22.78 -2.98
C LEU A 103 5.15 -23.24 -1.83
N THR A 104 6.45 -23.38 -2.09
CA THR A 104 7.46 -23.71 -1.09
C THR A 104 8.70 -22.84 -1.27
N TYR A 105 9.38 -22.57 -0.16
CA TYR A 105 10.62 -21.82 -0.09
C TYR A 105 11.57 -22.51 0.92
N PRO A 106 12.41 -23.47 0.47
CA PRO A 106 13.22 -24.33 1.34
C PRO A 106 14.17 -23.58 2.30
N ASP A 107 14.69 -22.42 1.89
CA ASP A 107 15.59 -21.60 2.72
C ASP A 107 14.92 -21.09 4.01
N ALA A 108 13.58 -21.02 4.03
CA ALA A 108 12.79 -20.67 5.21
C ALA A 108 12.21 -21.89 5.94
N SER A 109 12.66 -23.11 5.64
CA SER A 109 12.16 -24.36 6.28
C SER A 109 12.33 -24.38 7.79
N ARG A 110 13.36 -23.69 8.31
CA ARG A 110 13.65 -23.57 9.76
C ARG A 110 13.02 -22.34 10.41
N GLU A 111 12.36 -21.48 9.64
CA GLU A 111 11.73 -20.25 10.12
C GLU A 111 10.24 -20.52 10.40
N PRO A 112 9.75 -20.36 11.64
CA PRO A 112 8.32 -20.55 11.94
C PRO A 112 7.40 -19.64 11.11
N LYS A 113 7.88 -18.43 10.81
CA LYS A 113 7.23 -17.45 9.95
C LYS A 113 8.29 -16.71 9.13
N PHE A 114 8.03 -16.58 7.84
CA PHE A 114 8.89 -15.87 6.89
C PHE A 114 8.05 -15.11 5.88
N ILE A 115 8.51 -13.93 5.46
CA ILE A 115 7.83 -13.10 4.46
C ILE A 115 8.78 -12.92 3.28
N MET A 116 8.29 -13.21 2.08
CA MET A 116 8.96 -12.89 0.82
C MET A 116 8.17 -11.82 0.09
N VAL A 117 8.87 -10.80 -0.39
CA VAL A 117 8.35 -9.75 -1.26
C VAL A 117 9.06 -9.88 -2.60
N ASP A 118 8.28 -10.21 -3.63
CA ASP A 118 8.74 -10.19 -5.01
C ASP A 118 8.26 -8.87 -5.63
N GLN A 119 9.21 -7.96 -5.83
CA GLN A 119 8.93 -6.65 -6.40
C GLN A 119 8.53 -6.73 -7.86
N ALA A 120 9.07 -7.69 -8.62
CA ALA A 120 8.76 -7.85 -10.04
C ALA A 120 7.35 -8.37 -10.24
N GLU A 121 6.90 -9.28 -9.38
CA GLU A 121 5.52 -9.77 -9.39
C GLU A 121 4.52 -8.80 -8.73
N MET A 122 5.02 -7.82 -7.97
CA MET A 122 4.25 -7.02 -7.02
C MET A 122 3.36 -7.91 -6.15
N PHE A 123 3.98 -8.92 -5.54
CA PHE A 123 3.32 -9.84 -4.63
C PHE A 123 4.15 -10.07 -3.36
N LEU A 124 3.44 -10.39 -2.28
CA LEU A 124 3.98 -10.84 -1.01
C LEU A 124 3.53 -12.28 -0.76
N GLY A 125 4.45 -13.13 -0.32
CA GLY A 125 4.17 -14.47 0.19
C GLY A 125 4.52 -14.57 1.67
N ALA A 126 3.60 -15.06 2.49
CA ALA A 126 3.80 -15.39 3.89
C ALA A 126 3.95 -16.91 4.03
N TYR A 127 5.06 -17.37 4.59
CA TYR A 127 5.45 -18.76 4.66
C TYR A 127 5.57 -19.23 6.11
N GLN A 128 5.15 -20.45 6.39
CA GLN A 128 5.36 -21.15 7.66
C GLN A 128 6.21 -22.39 7.40
N TYR A 129 7.40 -22.46 8.02
CA TYR A 129 8.34 -23.56 7.81
C TYR A 129 8.57 -23.85 6.32
N GLY A 130 8.76 -22.78 5.53
CA GLY A 130 8.98 -22.85 4.09
C GLY A 130 7.76 -23.22 3.24
N LYS A 131 6.55 -23.39 3.80
CA LYS A 131 5.30 -23.61 3.03
C LYS A 131 4.48 -22.34 2.95
N LEU A 132 3.96 -22.00 1.77
CA LEU A 132 3.14 -20.81 1.58
C LEU A 132 1.82 -20.94 2.37
N ALA A 133 1.61 -20.02 3.29
CA ALA A 133 0.37 -19.91 4.08
C ALA A 133 -0.59 -18.90 3.44
N TYR A 134 -0.07 -17.76 3.01
CA TYR A 134 -0.84 -16.72 2.32
C TYR A 134 -0.01 -16.05 1.24
N SER A 135 -0.68 -15.50 0.22
CA SER A 135 -0.06 -14.54 -0.68
C SER A 135 -1.01 -13.42 -1.04
N PHE A 136 -0.46 -12.25 -1.29
CA PHE A 136 -1.21 -11.01 -1.48
C PHE A 136 -0.59 -10.18 -2.60
N PRO A 137 -1.39 -9.56 -3.48
CA PRO A 137 -0.89 -8.47 -4.31
C PRO A 137 -0.45 -7.32 -3.40
N ILE A 138 0.53 -6.54 -3.85
CA ILE A 138 1.04 -5.40 -3.08
C ILE A 138 1.17 -4.14 -3.92
N ALA A 139 1.17 -2.99 -3.25
CA ALA A 139 1.62 -1.72 -3.82
C ALA A 139 3.01 -1.38 -3.29
N LEU A 140 3.93 -0.98 -4.18
CA LEU A 140 5.32 -0.66 -3.87
C LEU A 140 5.62 0.84 -3.98
N GLY A 141 6.81 1.23 -3.55
CA GLY A 141 7.33 2.58 -3.71
C GLY A 141 7.46 2.97 -5.18
N ILE A 142 7.10 4.20 -5.53
CA ILE A 142 7.40 4.78 -6.84
C ILE A 142 8.92 4.89 -7.05
N GLU A 143 9.33 5.19 -8.28
CA GLU A 143 10.74 5.44 -8.61
C GLU A 143 11.37 6.48 -7.67
N GLY A 144 12.60 6.22 -7.23
CA GLY A 144 13.31 7.03 -6.24
C GLY A 144 12.82 6.89 -4.79
N LYS A 145 11.72 6.17 -4.54
CA LYS A 145 11.18 5.88 -3.19
C LYS A 145 11.12 4.38 -2.86
N MET A 146 11.62 3.52 -3.73
CA MET A 146 11.63 2.06 -3.55
C MET A 146 12.47 1.63 -2.33
N VAL A 147 12.04 0.55 -1.69
CA VAL A 147 12.83 -0.13 -0.67
C VAL A 147 13.86 -1.02 -1.37
N PRO A 148 15.14 -0.99 -0.95
CA PRO A 148 16.17 -1.79 -1.58
C PRO A 148 15.91 -3.29 -1.37
N ASN A 149 16.40 -4.10 -2.30
CA ASN A 149 16.47 -5.55 -2.08
C ASN A 149 17.36 -5.86 -0.88
N GLY A 150 17.00 -6.89 -0.12
CA GLY A 150 17.71 -7.24 1.08
C GLY A 150 16.90 -8.10 2.03
N THR A 151 17.52 -8.44 3.16
CA THR A 151 16.86 -9.13 4.26
C THR A 151 16.65 -8.15 5.41
N PHE A 152 15.41 -8.10 5.88
CA PHE A 152 14.94 -7.27 6.98
C PHE A 152 14.22 -8.14 8.02
N ARG A 153 13.66 -7.50 9.06
CA ARG A 153 12.91 -8.21 10.10
C ARG A 153 11.79 -7.33 10.64
N ILE A 154 10.62 -7.93 10.86
CA ILE A 154 9.53 -7.25 11.55
C ILE A 154 9.94 -6.99 13.00
N ASP A 155 10.01 -5.71 13.39
CA ASP A 155 10.47 -5.29 14.71
C ASP A 155 9.41 -4.53 15.53
N ALA A 156 8.32 -4.12 14.90
CA ALA A 156 7.20 -3.47 15.56
C ALA A 156 5.89 -3.68 14.79
N ALA A 157 4.77 -3.49 15.48
CA ALA A 157 3.44 -3.54 14.90
C ALA A 157 2.53 -2.47 15.53
N ASP A 158 1.54 -2.01 14.76
CA ASP A 158 0.54 -1.03 15.19
C ASP A 158 -0.76 -1.20 14.37
N ARG A 159 -1.84 -1.62 15.03
CA ARG A 159 -3.11 -1.97 14.36
C ARG A 159 -3.78 -0.75 13.74
N ARG A 160 -3.64 0.44 14.34
CA ARG A 160 -4.27 1.70 13.89
C ARG A 160 -3.22 2.74 13.50
N HIS A 161 -2.10 2.28 12.94
CA HIS A 161 -1.01 3.12 12.51
C HIS A 161 -1.48 4.19 11.51
N LYS A 162 -0.85 5.37 11.58
CA LYS A 162 -1.08 6.49 10.68
C LYS A 162 0.26 7.07 10.27
N SER A 163 0.33 7.57 9.05
CA SER A 163 1.52 8.25 8.56
C SER A 163 1.76 9.55 9.33
N ASN A 164 3.00 9.77 9.74
CA ASN A 164 3.45 11.04 10.32
C ASN A 164 3.95 12.02 9.24
N LEU A 165 4.16 11.55 8.01
CA LEU A 165 4.80 12.30 6.92
C LEU A 165 3.83 12.67 5.81
N TYR A 166 2.78 11.88 5.62
CA TYR A 166 1.90 11.96 4.45
C TYR A 166 0.44 12.08 4.87
N GLN A 167 -0.30 12.89 4.11
CA GLN A 167 -1.73 13.04 4.24
C GLN A 167 -2.44 12.32 3.09
N VAL A 168 -3.71 12.00 3.29
CA VAL A 168 -4.60 11.55 2.22
C VAL A 168 -4.83 12.70 1.25
N GLU A 169 -4.41 12.49 0.00
CA GLU A 169 -4.55 13.47 -1.08
C GLU A 169 -6.01 13.92 -1.22
N GLY A 170 -6.23 15.23 -1.31
CA GLY A 170 -7.57 15.82 -1.46
C GLY A 170 -8.46 15.77 -0.21
N ILE A 171 -8.03 15.13 0.89
CA ILE A 171 -8.79 15.01 2.15
C ILE A 171 -8.10 15.76 3.31
N GLY A 172 -6.77 15.89 3.28
CA GLY A 172 -6.02 16.70 4.26
C GLY A 172 -5.91 16.10 5.67
N ARG A 173 -6.13 14.78 5.80
CA ARG A 173 -5.96 14.03 7.06
C ARG A 173 -4.75 13.09 6.96
N PRO A 174 -4.07 12.73 8.06
CA PRO A 174 -2.97 11.77 8.02
C PRO A 174 -3.36 10.47 7.30
N TYR A 175 -2.48 9.96 6.44
CA TYR A 175 -2.75 8.75 5.67
C TYR A 175 -2.90 7.54 6.60
N PRO A 176 -4.04 6.83 6.60
CA PRO A 176 -4.22 5.64 7.43
C PRO A 176 -3.34 4.49 6.92
N MET A 177 -2.61 3.88 7.84
CA MET A 177 -1.72 2.75 7.59
C MET A 177 -2.12 1.58 8.48
N HIS A 178 -3.42 1.27 8.57
CA HIS A 178 -3.92 0.23 9.47
C HIS A 178 -3.16 -1.09 9.30
N TYR A 179 -3.14 -1.90 10.36
CA TYR A 179 -2.47 -3.20 10.37
C TYR A 179 -0.98 -3.10 9.99
N GLY A 180 -0.30 -2.08 10.53
CA GLY A 180 1.08 -1.78 10.21
C GLY A 180 2.06 -2.74 10.86
N LEU A 181 3.00 -3.27 10.08
CA LEU A 181 4.14 -4.06 10.53
C LEU A 181 5.45 -3.38 10.05
N ARG A 182 6.26 -2.85 10.97
CA ARG A 182 7.51 -2.19 10.63
C ARG A 182 8.59 -3.23 10.38
N PHE A 183 9.31 -3.11 9.27
CA PHE A 183 10.41 -4.02 8.95
C PHE A 183 11.77 -3.33 8.81
N TRP A 184 11.79 -2.01 8.65
CA TRP A 184 13.03 -1.28 8.43
C TRP A 184 12.96 0.17 8.91
N VAL A 185 14.08 0.66 9.42
CA VAL A 185 14.31 2.08 9.73
C VAL A 185 15.61 2.47 9.05
N ASP A 186 15.55 3.40 8.11
CA ASP A 186 16.72 3.85 7.35
C ASP A 186 17.49 4.90 8.15
N LYS A 187 18.43 4.43 8.98
CA LYS A 187 19.26 5.29 9.82
C LYS A 187 20.30 6.11 9.04
N SER A 188 20.49 5.84 7.74
CA SER A 188 21.42 6.60 6.91
C SER A 188 20.90 8.00 6.56
N LYS A 189 19.56 8.20 6.63
CA LYS A 189 18.92 9.49 6.37
C LYS A 189 18.70 10.25 7.67
N LYS A 190 18.81 11.58 7.66
CA LYS A 190 18.65 12.42 8.86
C LYS A 190 17.33 12.20 9.63
N GLU A 191 16.24 11.92 8.93
CA GLU A 191 14.91 11.78 9.52
C GLU A 191 14.59 10.36 10.02
N TRP A 192 15.49 9.38 9.82
CA TRP A 192 15.27 7.96 10.16
C TRP A 192 13.90 7.44 9.71
N PRO A 193 13.55 7.55 8.40
CA PRO A 193 12.25 7.11 7.93
C PRO A 193 12.04 5.64 8.22
N SER A 194 10.84 5.32 8.72
CA SER A 194 10.41 3.97 9.03
C SER A 194 9.57 3.42 7.90
N TYR A 195 9.83 2.17 7.51
CA TYR A 195 9.16 1.47 6.42
C TYR A 195 8.32 0.32 6.98
N TRP A 196 7.09 0.25 6.48
CA TRP A 196 6.04 -0.60 7.01
C TRP A 196 5.42 -1.43 5.89
N ILE A 197 4.93 -2.62 6.25
CA ILE A 197 3.90 -3.34 5.50
C ILE A 197 2.56 -2.96 6.14
N HIS A 198 1.60 -2.43 5.39
CA HIS A 198 0.34 -1.95 5.97
C HIS A 198 -0.84 -1.95 4.98
N GLY A 199 -2.04 -1.76 5.51
CA GLY A 199 -3.27 -1.59 4.76
C GLY A 199 -3.31 -0.27 3.99
N ARG A 200 -3.68 -0.36 2.71
CA ARG A 200 -3.87 0.77 1.81
C ARG A 200 -4.78 0.43 0.62
N ASP A 201 -4.86 1.36 -0.31
CA ASP A 201 -5.42 1.17 -1.64
C ASP A 201 -4.35 0.69 -2.65
N LEU A 202 -4.77 -0.16 -3.58
CA LEU A 202 -3.95 -0.91 -4.54
C LEU A 202 -4.39 -0.53 -5.97
N PRO A 203 -3.64 0.35 -6.66
CA PRO A 203 -4.01 0.81 -7.98
C PRO A 203 -3.49 -0.08 -9.13
N GLY A 204 -2.83 -1.21 -8.84
CA GLY A 204 -2.23 -2.06 -9.88
C GLY A 204 -0.89 -1.57 -10.42
N HIS A 205 -0.22 -0.63 -9.74
CA HIS A 205 1.10 -0.12 -10.10
C HIS A 205 1.85 0.40 -8.86
N PRO A 206 3.18 0.64 -8.93
CA PRO A 206 3.91 1.30 -7.85
C PRO A 206 3.30 2.66 -7.53
N ALA A 207 2.96 2.91 -6.26
CA ALA A 207 2.14 4.06 -5.85
C ALA A 207 2.39 4.48 -4.39
N SER A 208 3.47 4.04 -3.76
CA SER A 208 3.80 4.35 -2.37
C SER A 208 5.02 5.27 -2.27
N HIS A 209 5.23 5.84 -1.09
CA HIS A 209 6.44 6.57 -0.74
C HIS A 209 7.51 5.66 -0.08
N GLY A 210 7.42 4.36 -0.34
CA GLY A 210 8.39 3.34 0.07
C GLY A 210 7.81 2.21 0.92
N CYS A 211 6.70 2.42 1.63
CA CYS A 211 6.04 1.32 2.35
C CYS A 211 5.44 0.28 1.40
N ILE A 212 5.23 -0.94 1.89
CA ILE A 212 4.59 -2.03 1.16
C ILE A 212 3.11 -2.05 1.53
N GLY A 213 2.25 -1.96 0.52
CA GLY A 213 0.81 -1.89 0.69
C GLY A 213 0.09 -3.19 0.48
N LEU A 214 -0.96 -3.44 1.25
CA LEU A 214 -1.90 -4.56 1.11
C LEU A 214 -3.34 -4.04 1.05
N TYR A 215 -4.27 -4.83 0.50
CA TYR A 215 -5.68 -4.43 0.48
C TYR A 215 -6.21 -4.16 1.90
N ASP A 216 -6.89 -3.02 2.03
CA ASP A 216 -7.68 -2.68 3.22
C ASP A 216 -8.92 -1.87 2.81
N GLU A 217 -9.93 -2.57 2.30
CA GLU A 217 -11.17 -1.92 1.87
C GLU A 217 -12.02 -1.39 3.03
N GLU A 218 -11.80 -1.88 4.26
CA GLU A 218 -12.42 -1.31 5.46
C GLU A 218 -11.90 0.11 5.70
N MET A 219 -10.57 0.28 5.69
CA MET A 219 -9.95 1.60 5.71
C MET A 219 -10.44 2.47 4.56
N GLN A 220 -10.48 1.92 3.33
CA GLN A 220 -10.88 2.71 2.18
C GLN A 220 -12.32 3.22 2.31
N TYR A 221 -13.23 2.35 2.78
CA TYR A 221 -14.60 2.72 3.07
C TYR A 221 -14.65 3.86 4.09
N ASP A 222 -13.93 3.74 5.21
CA ASP A 222 -13.96 4.75 6.27
C ASP A 222 -13.40 6.12 5.83
N TYR A 223 -12.30 6.11 5.08
CA TYR A 223 -11.55 7.33 4.76
C TYR A 223 -11.99 7.98 3.44
N TYR A 224 -12.31 7.19 2.41
CA TYR A 224 -12.57 7.73 1.08
C TYR A 224 -14.05 7.88 0.74
N ARG A 225 -14.98 7.15 1.38
CA ARG A 225 -16.41 7.11 0.94
C ARG A 225 -17.05 8.47 0.74
N ASN A 226 -16.80 9.44 1.64
CA ASN A 226 -17.44 10.76 1.57
C ASN A 226 -16.82 11.60 0.46
N TYR A 227 -15.50 11.51 0.30
CA TYR A 227 -14.77 12.19 -0.77
C TYR A 227 -15.15 11.60 -2.13
N ASP A 228 -15.04 10.28 -2.29
CA ASP A 228 -15.36 9.57 -3.53
C ASP A 228 -16.83 9.78 -3.93
N ARG A 229 -17.78 9.79 -2.98
CA ARG A 229 -19.19 10.14 -3.26
C ARG A 229 -19.34 11.56 -3.83
N LYS A 230 -18.59 12.53 -3.30
CA LYS A 230 -18.62 13.92 -3.79
C LYS A 230 -17.99 14.05 -5.18
N VAL A 231 -16.90 13.34 -5.43
CA VAL A 231 -16.16 13.38 -6.70
C VAL A 231 -16.91 12.66 -7.82
N TYR A 232 -17.35 11.42 -7.57
CA TYR A 232 -17.94 10.57 -8.60
C TYR A 232 -19.46 10.74 -8.75
N ARG A 233 -20.15 11.37 -7.78
CA ARG A 233 -21.59 11.69 -7.83
C ARG A 233 -22.45 10.48 -8.24
N ASP A 234 -23.15 10.56 -9.36
CA ASP A 234 -23.99 9.52 -9.96
C ASP A 234 -23.21 8.25 -10.36
N LYS A 235 -21.90 8.39 -10.56
CA LYS A 235 -20.97 7.30 -10.89
C LYS A 235 -20.38 6.63 -9.66
N TYR A 236 -20.60 7.17 -8.46
CA TYR A 236 -20.10 6.56 -7.22
C TYR A 236 -20.73 5.18 -7.00
N ARG A 237 -19.90 4.21 -6.63
CA ARG A 237 -20.34 2.86 -6.24
C ARG A 237 -19.73 2.56 -4.87
N PRO A 238 -20.56 2.35 -3.82
CA PRO A 238 -20.03 2.11 -2.48
C PRO A 238 -19.30 0.76 -2.42
N LEU A 239 -18.21 0.71 -1.65
CA LEU A 239 -17.61 -0.57 -1.28
C LEU A 239 -18.59 -1.35 -0.41
N THR A 240 -18.86 -2.59 -0.78
CA THR A 240 -19.79 -3.49 -0.07
C THR A 240 -19.08 -4.74 0.41
N ARG A 241 -19.56 -5.36 1.49
CA ARG A 241 -19.01 -6.62 1.99
C ARG A 241 -19.23 -7.77 0.98
N PRO A 242 -18.37 -8.81 0.98
CA PRO A 242 -17.16 -8.93 1.79
C PRO A 242 -16.05 -8.00 1.29
N PHE A 243 -15.30 -7.41 2.23
CA PHE A 243 -14.15 -6.56 1.93
C PHE A 243 -12.90 -7.38 1.59
N LEU A 244 -11.99 -6.79 0.82
CA LEU A 244 -10.62 -7.25 0.67
C LEU A 244 -9.82 -6.76 1.90
N GLU A 245 -9.34 -7.70 2.72
CA GLU A 245 -8.78 -7.46 4.06
C GLU A 245 -7.36 -8.04 4.22
N ASP A 246 -6.59 -8.13 3.13
CA ASP A 246 -5.26 -8.76 3.10
C ASP A 246 -4.30 -8.23 4.17
N ALA A 247 -4.33 -6.93 4.44
CA ALA A 247 -3.52 -6.30 5.49
C ALA A 247 -3.82 -6.86 6.88
N LYS A 248 -5.12 -7.01 7.20
CA LYS A 248 -5.59 -7.58 8.45
C LYS A 248 -5.20 -9.05 8.57
N THR A 249 -5.37 -9.82 7.49
CA THR A 249 -4.97 -11.23 7.44
C THR A 249 -3.48 -11.40 7.73
N LEU A 250 -2.61 -10.65 7.03
CA LEU A 250 -1.17 -10.73 7.28
C LEU A 250 -0.82 -10.30 8.71
N TYR A 251 -1.41 -9.20 9.19
CA TYR A 251 -1.13 -8.68 10.52
C TYR A 251 -1.50 -9.68 11.61
N GLN A 252 -2.70 -10.29 11.55
CA GLN A 252 -3.15 -11.30 12.50
C GLN A 252 -2.33 -12.59 12.39
N TRP A 253 -1.82 -12.91 11.19
CA TRP A 253 -0.88 -14.00 11.01
C TRP A 253 0.47 -13.69 11.67
N VAL A 254 0.97 -12.46 11.66
CA VAL A 254 2.23 -12.07 12.32
C VAL A 254 2.05 -11.91 13.83
N VAL A 255 1.01 -11.19 14.27
CA VAL A 255 0.71 -10.80 15.65
C VAL A 255 -0.50 -11.60 16.15
N PRO A 256 -0.29 -12.66 16.94
CA PRO A 256 -1.39 -13.41 17.54
C PRO A 256 -2.32 -12.52 18.36
N ALA A 257 -3.62 -12.79 18.33
CA ALA A 257 -4.64 -12.00 19.04
C ALA A 257 -4.35 -11.83 20.54
N ALA A 258 -3.83 -12.88 21.20
CA ALA A 258 -3.46 -12.85 22.61
C ALA A 258 -2.30 -11.88 22.94
N SER A 259 -1.50 -11.49 21.94
CA SER A 259 -0.34 -10.62 22.08
C SER A 259 -0.54 -9.22 21.49
N ASP A 260 -1.74 -8.91 20.98
CA ASP A 260 -1.99 -7.66 20.26
C ASP A 260 -2.68 -6.62 21.17
N PRO A 261 -1.95 -5.60 21.67
CA PRO A 261 -2.52 -4.53 22.48
C PRO A 261 -3.35 -3.52 21.67
N GLY A 262 -3.41 -3.65 20.34
CA GLY A 262 -4.18 -2.77 19.45
C GLY A 262 -3.49 -1.46 19.06
N GLY A 263 -2.34 -1.14 19.66
CA GLY A 263 -1.51 0.02 19.33
C GLY A 263 -0.06 -0.34 19.05
N PHE A 264 0.80 0.67 18.93
CA PHE A 264 2.23 0.46 18.71
C PHE A 264 2.87 -0.41 19.80
N HIS A 265 3.55 -1.47 19.38
CA HIS A 265 4.35 -2.32 20.25
C HIS A 265 5.52 -2.94 19.48
N LYS A 266 6.60 -3.24 20.21
CA LYS A 266 7.77 -3.92 19.64
C LYS A 266 7.51 -5.42 19.55
N ILE A 267 8.04 -6.05 18.49
CA ILE A 267 8.01 -7.50 18.31
C ILE A 267 9.44 -8.01 18.47
N LYS A 268 9.68 -8.82 19.50
CA LYS A 268 10.95 -9.53 19.64
C LYS A 268 10.96 -10.71 18.67
N ASN A 269 12.01 -10.82 17.86
CA ASN A 269 12.20 -11.92 16.92
C ASN A 269 11.04 -12.10 15.91
N GLY A 270 10.42 -11.01 15.41
CA GLY A 270 9.37 -11.09 14.39
C GLY A 270 9.83 -11.75 13.08
N PRO A 271 8.93 -12.06 12.13
CA PRO A 271 9.30 -12.74 10.89
C PRO A 271 10.41 -12.02 10.13
N ARG A 272 11.33 -12.77 9.51
CA ARG A 272 12.25 -12.21 8.51
C ARG A 272 11.47 -11.80 7.27
N VAL A 273 11.91 -10.72 6.64
CA VAL A 273 11.35 -10.21 5.39
C VAL A 273 12.45 -10.19 4.33
N LEU A 274 12.31 -10.98 3.29
CA LEU A 274 13.19 -10.97 2.13
C LEU A 274 12.54 -10.15 1.02
N ILE A 275 13.23 -9.12 0.52
CA ILE A 275 12.78 -8.28 -0.60
C ILE A 275 13.69 -8.53 -1.80
N THR A 276 13.10 -8.89 -2.93
CA THR A 276 13.79 -9.29 -4.16
C THR A 276 13.12 -8.71 -5.41
N GLY A 277 13.82 -8.75 -6.54
CA GLY A 277 13.29 -8.28 -7.82
C GLY A 277 13.39 -6.76 -8.00
N ARG A 278 12.77 -6.25 -9.06
CA ARG A 278 12.61 -4.81 -9.31
C ARG A 278 11.17 -4.57 -9.73
N PRO A 279 10.50 -3.51 -9.25
CA PRO A 279 9.16 -3.17 -9.70
C PRO A 279 9.09 -3.04 -11.23
N PRO A 280 7.95 -3.39 -11.85
CA PRO A 280 7.76 -3.16 -13.27
C PRO A 280 7.82 -1.65 -13.57
N SER A 281 8.45 -1.32 -14.69
CA SER A 281 8.52 0.02 -15.26
C SER A 281 7.22 0.41 -15.96
#